data_AF-A0A933QVZ3-F1
#
_entry.id   AF-A0A933QVZ3-F1
#
_cell.length_a   1.000
_cell.length_b   1.000
_cell.length_c   1.000
_cell.angle_alpha   90.00
_cell.angle_beta   90.00
_cell.angle_gamma   90.00
#
_symmetry.space_group_name_H-M   'P 1'
#
loop_
_entity.id
_entity.type
_entity.pdbx_description
1 polymer ?
#
loop_
_entity_poly.entity_id
_entity_poly.type
_entity_poly.pdbx_seq_one_letter_code
_entity_poly.pdbx_strand_id
1 'polypeptide(L)'
;MENKLKRSWISTLESLRYDVTRRDPLQAHKEYGTNHVVDVTLDASGQIRMTITRQMGETKNVKRKSKSGREYQLFVEQNNVAIANYRLRDGDDLAQVLSEMEKEIARA
;
A
#
# COMPACT_ATOMS: atom_id res chain seq x y z
N MET A 1 22.29 -2.17 11.35
CA MET A 1 21.37 -3.21 10.85
C MET A 1 20.25 -2.58 10.01
N GLU A 2 19.68 -1.47 10.48
CA GLU A 2 18.66 -0.65 9.82
C GLU A 2 18.95 -0.27 8.35
N ASN A 3 20.20 0.08 8.01
CA ASN A 3 20.59 0.46 6.65
C ASN A 3 20.51 -0.68 5.62
N LYS A 4 20.71 -1.95 6.02
CA LYS A 4 20.60 -3.09 5.08
C LYS A 4 19.13 -3.40 4.78
N LEU A 5 18.28 -3.35 5.80
CA LEU A 5 16.85 -3.58 5.68
C LEU A 5 16.17 -2.48 4.85
N LYS A 6 16.46 -1.20 5.15
CA LYS A 6 15.99 -0.05 4.35
C LYS A 6 16.42 -0.14 2.88
N ARG A 7 17.66 -0.57 2.59
CA ARG A 7 18.12 -0.80 1.20
C ARG A 7 17.35 -1.92 0.51
N SER A 8 17.07 -3.02 1.23
CA SER A 8 16.26 -4.11 0.71
C SER A 8 14.85 -3.62 0.34
N TRP A 9 14.21 -2.84 1.22
CA TRP A 9 12.89 -2.27 0.96
C TRP A 9 12.86 -1.30 -0.22
N ILE A 10 13.85 -0.42 -0.34
CA ILE A 10 14.01 0.48 -1.50
C ILE A 10 14.09 -0.35 -2.78
N SER A 11 14.97 -1.36 -2.81
CA SER A 11 15.12 -2.23 -3.99
C SER A 11 13.83 -2.97 -4.34
N THR A 12 13.04 -3.41 -3.34
CA THR A 12 11.74 -4.05 -3.55
C THR A 12 10.71 -3.06 -4.09
N LEU A 13 10.64 -1.84 -3.58
CA LEU A 13 9.71 -0.82 -4.05
C LEU A 13 10.04 -0.39 -5.48
N GLU A 14 11.32 -0.17 -5.78
CA GLU A 14 11.80 0.15 -7.13
C GLU A 14 11.48 -0.99 -8.12
N SER A 15 11.62 -2.27 -7.73
CA SER A 15 11.27 -3.41 -8.60
C SER A 15 9.77 -3.51 -8.87
N LEU A 16 8.94 -3.06 -7.92
CA LEU A 16 7.50 -2.91 -8.08
C LEU A 16 7.08 -1.65 -8.83
N ARG A 17 8.04 -0.86 -9.35
CA ARG A 17 7.82 0.39 -10.10
C ARG A 17 7.21 1.51 -9.26
N TYR A 18 7.59 1.58 -8.00
CA TYR A 18 7.35 2.78 -7.20
C TYR A 18 8.45 3.81 -7.42
N ASP A 19 8.07 5.07 -7.48
CA ASP A 19 8.94 6.22 -7.31
C ASP A 19 9.22 6.42 -5.82
N VAL A 20 10.46 6.16 -5.41
CA VAL A 20 10.84 6.11 -4.00
C VAL A 20 11.49 7.42 -3.55
N THR A 21 10.88 8.08 -2.56
CA THR A 21 11.49 9.18 -1.82
C THR A 21 12.22 8.63 -0.59
N ARG A 22 13.56 8.67 -0.62
CA ARG A 22 14.46 8.12 0.40
C ARG A 22 14.53 9.01 1.66
N ARG A 23 13.42 9.13 2.39
CA ARG A 23 13.30 9.81 3.69
C ARG A 23 12.90 8.83 4.80
N ASP A 24 12.79 9.29 6.04
CA ASP A 24 12.26 8.51 7.17
C ASP A 24 10.98 9.19 7.70
N PRO A 25 9.81 8.54 7.66
CA PRO A 25 9.56 7.20 7.10
C PRO A 25 9.79 7.14 5.58
N LEU A 26 10.16 5.97 5.07
CA LEU A 26 10.35 5.74 3.63
C LEU A 26 9.02 5.96 2.91
N GLN A 27 9.06 6.64 1.77
CA GLN A 27 7.86 6.91 1.00
C GLN A 27 8.04 6.46 -0.43
N ALA A 28 6.97 5.92 -0.99
CA ALA A 28 6.94 5.36 -2.32
C ALA A 28 5.60 5.67 -2.96
N HIS A 29 5.63 6.12 -4.21
CA HIS A 29 4.46 6.51 -4.97
C HIS A 29 4.38 5.69 -6.26
N LYS A 30 3.17 5.30 -6.67
CA LYS A 30 2.96 4.57 -7.91
C LYS A 30 1.63 4.91 -8.53
N GLU A 31 1.63 5.27 -9.80
CA GLU A 31 0.43 5.48 -10.58
C GLU A 31 0.03 4.20 -11.36
N TYR A 32 -1.28 3.92 -11.41
CA TYR A 32 -1.87 2.80 -12.15
C TYR A 32 -2.91 3.32 -13.15
N GLY A 33 -2.58 3.24 -14.44
CA GLY A 33 -3.45 3.81 -15.48
C GLY A 33 -3.61 5.33 -15.29
N THR A 34 -4.71 5.90 -15.78
CA THR A 34 -4.95 7.37 -15.72
C THR A 34 -5.59 7.85 -14.42
N ASN A 35 -6.09 6.92 -13.59
CA ASN A 35 -7.10 7.23 -12.59
C ASN A 35 -6.79 6.64 -11.21
N HIS A 36 -5.58 6.11 -10.97
CA HIS A 36 -5.28 5.49 -9.69
C HIS A 36 -3.87 5.85 -9.25
N VAL A 37 -3.77 6.24 -7.98
CA VAL A 37 -2.52 6.56 -7.30
C VAL A 37 -2.41 5.66 -6.08
N VAL A 38 -1.22 5.12 -5.84
CA VAL A 38 -0.89 4.34 -4.65
C VAL A 38 0.30 4.98 -3.95
N ASP A 39 0.08 5.43 -2.73
CA ASP A 39 1.10 5.96 -1.84
C ASP A 39 1.38 4.97 -0.72
N VAL A 40 2.65 4.61 -0.54
CA VAL A 40 3.13 3.72 0.50
C VAL A 40 4.08 4.49 1.40
N THR A 41 3.83 4.41 2.70
CA THR A 41 4.73 4.87 3.75
C THR A 41 5.21 3.66 4.55
N LEU A 42 6.51 3.54 4.77
CA LEU A 42 7.14 2.44 5.51
C LEU A 42 8.14 3.00 6.52
N ASP A 43 7.87 2.85 7.81
CA ASP A 43 8.76 3.33 8.86
C ASP A 43 9.81 2.29 9.30
N ALA A 44 10.76 2.73 10.12
CA ALA A 44 11.82 1.87 10.64
C ALA A 44 11.32 0.68 11.50
N SER A 45 10.08 0.72 11.99
CA SER A 45 9.46 -0.37 12.75
C SER A 45 8.84 -1.47 11.88
N GLY A 46 8.82 -1.27 10.55
CA GLY A 46 8.13 -2.15 9.61
C GLY A 46 6.64 -1.84 9.49
N GLN A 47 6.17 -0.69 9.99
CA GLN A 47 4.79 -0.26 9.80
C GLN A 47 4.61 0.25 8.38
N ILE A 48 3.73 -0.41 7.63
CA ILE A 48 3.25 -0.02 6.31
C ILE A 48 1.93 0.75 6.48
N ARG A 49 1.83 1.86 5.78
CA ARG A 49 0.58 2.54 5.47
C ARG A 49 0.47 2.71 3.96
N MET A 50 -0.53 2.07 3.37
CA MET A 50 -0.86 2.18 1.95
C MET A 50 -2.13 3.01 1.79
N THR A 51 -2.08 3.99 0.90
CA THR A 51 -3.22 4.82 0.52
C THR A 51 -3.43 4.66 -0.97
N ILE A 52 -4.61 4.21 -1.39
CA ILE A 52 -4.99 4.16 -2.80
C ILE A 52 -6.02 5.24 -3.05
N THR A 53 -5.71 6.14 -3.95
CA THR A 53 -6.60 7.20 -4.42
C THR A 53 -7.07 6.86 -5.82
N ARG A 54 -8.37 6.58 -5.99
CA ARG A 54 -9.02 6.35 -7.28
C ARG A 54 -9.51 7.70 -7.84
N GLN A 55 -8.75 8.35 -8.69
CA GLN A 55 -9.22 9.51 -9.44
C GLN A 55 -10.29 9.09 -10.48
N MET A 56 -11.51 8.75 -10.07
CA MET A 56 -12.60 8.48 -11.02
C MET A 56 -13.38 9.75 -11.37
N GLY A 57 -13.62 9.94 -12.66
CA GLY A 57 -14.87 10.53 -13.14
C GLY A 57 -16.07 9.63 -12.80
N GLU A 58 -17.16 10.27 -12.40
CA GLU A 58 -18.50 9.77 -12.00
C GLU A 58 -18.61 8.48 -11.15
N THR A 59 -19.09 8.68 -9.92
CA THR A 59 -19.27 7.71 -8.82
C THR A 59 -20.33 6.65 -9.10
N LYS A 60 -20.04 5.37 -8.83
CA LYS A 60 -21.03 4.29 -8.65
C LYS A 60 -20.74 3.45 -7.40
N ASN A 61 -21.79 3.20 -6.61
CA ASN A 61 -21.77 2.46 -5.33
C ASN A 61 -21.74 0.93 -5.53
N VAL A 62 -20.84 0.21 -4.83
CA VAL A 62 -20.86 -1.27 -4.71
C VAL A 62 -20.35 -1.71 -3.32
N LYS A 63 -20.90 -2.80 -2.75
CA LYS A 63 -20.49 -3.41 -1.46
C LYS A 63 -19.78 -4.76 -1.68
N ARG A 64 -18.71 -5.08 -0.92
CA ARG A 64 -18.06 -6.42 -0.90
C ARG A 64 -17.54 -6.88 0.49
N LYS A 65 -17.35 -8.19 0.63
CA LYS A 65 -16.88 -8.94 1.82
C LYS A 65 -15.53 -9.61 1.51
N SER A 66 -14.55 -9.55 2.42
CA SER A 66 -13.24 -10.20 2.23
C SER A 66 -13.30 -11.72 2.47
N LYS A 67 -12.39 -12.49 1.85
CA LYS A 67 -12.45 -13.96 1.76
C LYS A 67 -11.38 -14.70 2.60
N SER A 68 -10.45 -14.01 3.27
CA SER A 68 -9.17 -14.61 3.71
C SER A 68 -8.89 -14.58 5.22
N GLY A 69 -9.80 -14.10 6.07
CA GLY A 69 -9.68 -14.22 7.53
C GLY A 69 -8.57 -13.38 8.19
N ARG A 70 -7.97 -12.41 7.48
CA ARG A 70 -7.05 -11.43 8.06
C ARG A 70 -7.81 -10.15 8.43
N GLU A 71 -7.52 -9.61 9.60
CA GLU A 71 -8.15 -8.38 10.11
C GLU A 71 -7.39 -7.16 9.59
N TYR A 72 -8.09 -6.29 8.85
CA TYR A 72 -7.59 -5.01 8.38
C TYR A 72 -8.50 -3.90 8.90
N GLN A 73 -7.91 -2.79 9.34
CA GLN A 73 -8.64 -1.56 9.58
C GLN A 73 -8.66 -0.76 8.28
N LEU A 74 -9.80 -0.82 7.60
CA LEU A 74 -10.06 -0.08 6.37
C LEU A 74 -10.83 1.20 6.70
N PHE A 75 -10.27 2.33 6.30
CA PHE A 75 -10.97 3.62 6.31
C PHE A 75 -11.30 3.98 4.86
N VAL A 76 -12.60 3.98 4.53
CA VAL A 76 -13.11 4.46 3.25
C VAL A 76 -13.80 5.79 3.51
N GLU A 77 -13.15 6.88 3.15
CA GLU A 77 -13.72 8.23 3.27
C GLU A 77 -14.47 8.59 1.97
N GLN A 78 -15.51 9.41 2.06
CA GLN A 78 -16.49 9.61 0.98
C GLN A 78 -15.82 10.05 -0.33
N ASN A 79 -15.77 9.07 -1.25
CA ASN A 79 -15.41 9.12 -2.67
C ASN A 79 -13.93 9.31 -3.00
N ASN A 80 -13.11 8.28 -2.75
CA ASN A 80 -12.06 7.77 -3.67
C ASN A 80 -10.77 7.32 -2.98
N VAL A 81 -10.66 7.49 -1.67
CA VAL A 81 -9.45 7.13 -0.92
C VAL A 81 -9.72 5.91 -0.04
N ALA A 82 -8.85 4.92 -0.15
CA ALA A 82 -8.86 3.75 0.72
C ALA A 82 -7.48 3.56 1.35
N ILE A 83 -7.47 3.41 2.67
CA ILE A 83 -6.24 3.31 3.47
C ILE A 83 -6.18 1.93 4.11
N ALA A 84 -5.05 1.24 3.94
CA ALA A 84 -4.72 0.02 4.65
C ALA A 84 -3.43 0.20 5.45
N ASN A 85 -3.46 -0.27 6.69
CA ASN A 85 -2.29 -0.29 7.57
C ASN A 85 -1.91 -1.75 7.84
N TYR A 86 -0.62 -2.06 7.80
CA TYR A 86 -0.10 -3.39 8.12
C TYR A 86 1.27 -3.28 8.77
N ARG A 87 1.57 -4.14 9.75
CA ARG A 87 2.89 -4.23 10.37
C ARG A 87 3.59 -5.49 9.89
N LEU A 88 4.74 -5.34 9.24
CA LEU A 88 5.58 -6.44 8.82
C LEU A 88 5.97 -7.31 10.02
N ARG A 89 5.85 -8.62 9.83
CA ARG A 89 6.30 -9.67 10.76
C ARG A 89 7.61 -10.27 10.26
N ASP A 90 8.31 -10.97 11.14
CA ASP A 90 9.51 -11.71 10.75
C ASP A 90 9.17 -12.75 9.67
N GLY A 91 9.90 -12.70 8.56
CA GLY A 91 9.69 -13.58 7.40
C GLY A 91 8.68 -13.08 6.38
N ASP A 92 8.01 -11.94 6.61
CA ASP A 92 7.15 -11.33 5.60
C ASP A 92 7.97 -10.86 4.39
N ASP A 93 7.52 -11.23 3.19
CA ASP A 93 8.03 -10.66 1.95
C ASP A 93 7.28 -9.36 1.63
N LEU A 94 8.02 -8.25 1.58
CA LEU A 94 7.43 -6.93 1.36
C LEU A 94 6.67 -6.86 0.01
N ALA A 95 7.17 -7.51 -1.05
CA ALA A 95 6.51 -7.45 -2.34
C ALA A 95 5.17 -8.17 -2.33
N GLN A 96 5.14 -9.36 -1.72
CA GLN A 96 3.92 -10.12 -1.52
C GLN A 96 2.91 -9.34 -0.68
N VAL A 97 3.33 -8.77 0.45
CA VAL A 97 2.47 -7.98 1.34
C VAL A 97 1.87 -6.78 0.60
N LEU A 98 2.69 -5.99 -0.11
CA LEU A 98 2.19 -4.84 -0.88
C LEU A 98 1.21 -5.29 -1.99
N SER A 99 1.50 -6.37 -2.70
CA SER A 99 0.60 -6.90 -3.73
C SER A 99 -0.74 -7.36 -3.15
N GLU A 100 -0.73 -7.99 -1.97
CA GLU A 100 -1.94 -8.43 -1.27
C GLU A 100 -2.75 -7.23 -0.77
N MET A 101 -2.10 -6.23 -0.17
CA MET A 101 -2.74 -5.00 0.28
C MET A 101 -3.41 -4.27 -0.88
N GLU A 102 -2.70 -4.08 -2.00
CA GLU A 102 -3.27 -3.43 -3.19
C GLU A 102 -4.50 -4.17 -3.73
N LYS A 103 -4.46 -5.51 -3.79
CA LYS A 103 -5.59 -6.33 -4.28
C LYS A 103 -6.81 -6.23 -3.38
N GLU A 104 -6.61 -6.24 -2.06
CA GLU A 104 -7.73 -6.11 -1.12
C GLU A 104 -8.33 -4.71 -1.17
N ILE A 105 -7.50 -3.66 -1.25
CA ILE A 105 -7.97 -2.27 -1.38
C ILE A 105 -8.66 -2.03 -2.73
N ALA A 106 -8.18 -2.62 -3.83
CA ALA A 106 -8.81 -2.51 -5.15
C ALA A 106 -10.17 -3.23 -5.24
N ARG A 107 -10.44 -4.20 -4.35
CA ARG A 107 -11.70 -4.95 -4.29
C ARG A 107 -12.75 -4.33 -3.38
N ALA A 108 -12.33 -3.52 -2.42
CA ALA A 108 -13.20 -2.74 -1.54
C ALA A 108 -13.87 -1.60 -2.29
#